data_AF-A0A1V5ASR0-F1
#
_entry.id   AF-A0A1V5ASR0-F1
#
_cell.length_a   1.000
_cell.length_b   1.000
_cell.length_c   1.000
_cell.angle_alpha   90.00
_cell.angle_beta   90.00
_cell.angle_gamma   90.00
#
_symmetry.space_group_name_H-M   'P 1'
#
loop_
_entity.id
_entity.type
_entity.pdbx_description
1 polymer ?
#
loop_
_entity_poly.entity_id
_entity_poly.type
_entity_poly.pdbx_seq_one_letter_code
_entity_poly.pdbx_strand_id
1 'polypeptide(L)'
;MDFELLPTVSLRSRSFNALTAPREMFIQALSRNLNLQRFKLLYVTGISSAILSRLDRRFEALEIRRGFTFFQLMTILKGAHHSLILIEHDPLLYEDAREMTEYVSHALCDAAKEAAVLLYAQGIDPFFEDLVQNADRVFYFKEAPRETPRLAAKAHPRARENQRTLEAYS
;
A
#
# COMPACT_ATOMS: atom_id res chain seq x y z
N MET A 1 22.05 7.87 -2.34
CA MET A 1 21.93 6.48 -1.88
C MET A 1 20.63 5.93 -2.43
N ASP A 2 20.72 4.98 -3.34
CA ASP A 2 19.54 4.46 -4.04
C ASP A 2 19.32 3.01 -3.58
N PHE A 3 18.07 2.61 -3.40
CA PHE A 3 17.74 1.23 -3.09
C PHE A 3 16.54 0.75 -3.91
N GLU A 4 16.51 -0.54 -4.18
CA GLU A 4 15.42 -1.18 -4.90
C GLU A 4 14.42 -1.76 -3.89
N LEU A 5 13.15 -1.38 -4.02
CA LEU A 5 12.05 -1.87 -3.19
C LEU A 5 11.34 -3.07 -3.85
N LEU A 6 11.10 -2.99 -5.15
CA LEU A 6 10.58 -4.06 -5.99
C LEU A 6 11.47 -4.13 -7.24
N PRO A 7 11.55 -5.29 -7.93
CA PRO A 7 12.16 -5.34 -9.26
C PRO A 7 11.44 -4.29 -10.12
N THR A 8 12.12 -3.19 -10.47
CA THR A 8 11.62 -1.97 -11.18
C THR A 8 11.32 -0.73 -10.31
N VAL A 9 11.11 -0.85 -9.00
CA VAL A 9 10.89 0.30 -8.10
C VAL A 9 12.20 0.64 -7.39
N SER A 10 12.96 1.56 -7.96
CA SER A 10 14.14 2.14 -7.32
C SER A 10 13.79 3.47 -6.65
N LEU A 11 14.01 3.52 -5.34
CA LEU A 11 13.86 4.73 -4.53
C LEU A 11 15.22 5.40 -4.45
N ARG A 12 15.29 6.61 -5.02
CA ARG A 12 16.49 7.42 -5.00
C ARG A 12 16.52 8.27 -3.75
N SER A 13 17.72 8.53 -3.23
CA SER A 13 17.85 9.60 -2.25
C SER A 13 17.35 10.91 -2.84
N ARG A 14 16.74 11.72 -1.98
CA ARG A 14 16.26 13.05 -2.34
C ARG A 14 15.25 13.02 -3.49
N SER A 15 14.23 12.18 -3.36
CA SER A 15 13.17 12.07 -4.36
C SER A 15 11.83 11.75 -3.72
N PHE A 16 10.77 12.34 -4.27
CA PHE A 16 9.39 12.04 -3.95
C PHE A 16 8.85 11.01 -4.93
N ASN A 17 8.60 9.81 -4.43
CA ASN A 17 8.07 8.69 -5.20
C ASN A 17 6.66 8.37 -4.71
N ALA A 18 5.80 7.97 -5.64
CA ALA A 18 4.48 7.47 -5.32
C ALA A 18 4.29 6.07 -5.90
N LEU A 19 3.60 5.21 -5.18
CA LEU A 19 3.39 3.81 -5.52
C LEU A 19 1.95 3.43 -5.25
N THR A 20 1.26 2.94 -6.27
CA THR A 20 0.04 2.16 -6.09
C THR A 20 0.36 0.69 -6.31
N ALA A 21 0.01 -0.14 -5.34
CA ALA A 21 0.23 -1.59 -5.45
C ALA A 21 -0.73 -2.38 -4.56
N PRO A 22 -1.00 -3.66 -4.90
CA PRO A 22 -1.74 -4.54 -4.02
C PRO A 22 -1.04 -4.67 -2.66
N ARG A 23 -1.83 -4.66 -1.59
CA ARG A 23 -1.34 -4.70 -0.20
C ARG A 23 -0.28 -5.76 0.05
N GLU A 24 -0.55 -7.01 -0.35
CA GLU A 24 0.38 -8.11 -0.09
C GLU A 24 1.70 -7.97 -0.85
N MET A 25 1.68 -7.38 -2.06
CA MET A 25 2.90 -7.09 -2.80
C MET A 25 3.76 -6.07 -2.04
N PHE A 26 3.15 -5.01 -1.52
CA PHE A 26 3.87 -3.99 -0.77
C PHE A 26 4.43 -4.52 0.57
N ILE A 27 3.66 -5.31 1.31
CA ILE A 27 4.13 -5.96 2.55
C ILE A 27 5.34 -6.86 2.24
N GLN A 28 5.23 -7.70 1.20
CA GLN A 28 6.34 -8.58 0.80
C GLN A 28 7.58 -7.80 0.38
N ALA A 29 7.41 -6.66 -0.30
CA ALA A 29 8.50 -5.77 -0.63
C ALA A 29 9.21 -5.28 0.65
N LEU A 30 8.47 -4.73 1.61
CA LEU A 30 9.07 -4.23 2.85
C LEU A 30 9.80 -5.33 3.64
N SER A 31 9.21 -6.52 3.75
CA SER A 31 9.78 -7.62 4.54
C SER A 31 11.02 -8.27 3.91
N ARG A 32 11.16 -8.27 2.58
CA ARG A 32 12.28 -8.93 1.88
C ARG A 32 13.51 -8.04 1.74
N ASN A 33 13.36 -6.73 1.90
CA ASN A 33 14.44 -5.79 1.65
C ASN A 33 15.29 -5.53 2.91
N LEU A 34 16.31 -6.36 3.10
CA LEU A 34 17.35 -6.15 4.14
C LEU A 34 18.04 -4.78 4.02
N ASN A 35 18.08 -4.22 2.81
CA ASN A 35 18.63 -2.88 2.59
C ASN A 35 17.87 -1.80 3.35
N LEU A 36 16.59 -1.97 3.67
CA LEU A 36 15.82 -0.98 4.42
C LEU A 36 16.33 -0.81 5.86
N GLN A 37 17.00 -1.83 6.43
CA GLN A 37 17.48 -1.80 7.82
C GLN A 37 18.57 -0.74 8.04
N ARG A 38 19.29 -0.33 6.99
CA ARG A 38 20.35 0.70 7.10
C ARG A 38 19.83 2.14 7.18
N PHE A 39 18.53 2.34 6.93
CA PHE A 39 17.92 3.65 6.90
C PHE A 39 17.26 3.98 8.24
N LYS A 40 17.34 5.24 8.66
CA LYS A 40 16.40 5.79 9.64
C LYS A 40 15.06 5.95 8.92
N LEU A 41 14.10 5.10 9.27
CA LEU A 41 12.80 5.00 8.64
C LEU A 41 11.75 5.70 9.49
N LEU A 42 11.06 6.68 8.91
CA LEU A 42 9.81 7.19 9.43
C LEU A 42 8.66 6.54 8.66
N TYR A 43 7.80 5.82 9.37
CA TYR A 43 6.56 5.29 8.83
C TYR A 43 5.39 6.14 9.34
N VAL A 44 4.67 6.77 8.40
CA VAL A 44 3.52 7.63 8.66
C VAL A 44 2.26 6.94 8.17
N THR A 45 1.23 6.90 9.01
CA THR A 45 -0.07 6.33 8.64
C THR A 45 -1.22 7.20 9.14
N GLY A 46 -2.37 7.05 8.47
CA GLY A 46 -3.60 7.77 8.76
C GLY A 46 -4.43 7.18 9.90
N ILE A 47 -5.74 7.37 9.77
CA ILE A 47 -6.76 6.80 10.65
C ILE A 47 -6.73 5.28 10.57
N SER A 48 -6.61 4.76 9.35
CA SER A 48 -6.51 3.33 9.08
C SER A 48 -5.13 2.97 8.52
N SER A 49 -4.64 1.80 8.92
CA SER A 49 -3.42 1.23 8.35
C SER A 49 -3.64 -0.23 8.04
N ALA A 50 -3.37 -0.62 6.80
CA ALA A 50 -3.37 -2.01 6.37
C ALA A 50 -1.97 -2.64 6.45
N ILE A 51 -0.92 -1.82 6.60
CA ILE A 51 0.48 -2.27 6.54
C ILE A 51 1.12 -2.33 7.93
N LEU A 52 0.78 -1.41 8.84
CA LEU A 52 1.46 -1.25 10.13
C LEU A 52 1.51 -2.55 10.96
N SER A 53 0.43 -3.32 11.00
CA SER A 53 0.37 -4.57 11.78
C SER A 53 1.28 -5.68 11.24
N ARG A 54 1.70 -5.54 9.98
CA ARG A 54 2.51 -6.50 9.21
C ARG A 54 3.92 -5.98 8.96
N LEU A 55 4.20 -4.73 9.38
CA LEU A 55 5.52 -4.14 9.27
C LEU A 55 6.47 -4.88 10.20
N ASP A 56 7.56 -5.38 9.62
CA ASP A 56 8.57 -6.12 10.36
C ASP A 56 9.20 -5.22 11.44
N ARG A 57 9.50 -5.76 12.62
CA ARG A 57 10.14 -5.00 13.72
C ARG A 57 11.66 -5.04 13.66
N ARG A 58 12.24 -5.64 12.62
CA ARG A 58 13.68 -5.78 12.42
C ARG A 58 14.39 -4.52 11.90
N PHE A 59 13.71 -3.38 11.82
CA PHE A 59 14.35 -2.10 11.51
C PHE A 59 15.06 -1.56 12.75
N GLU A 60 16.36 -1.28 12.64
CA GLU A 60 17.15 -0.77 13.77
C GLU A 60 16.73 0.64 14.21
N ALA A 61 16.24 1.46 13.28
CA ALA A 61 15.81 2.84 13.51
C ALA A 61 14.48 3.13 12.82
N LEU A 62 13.40 2.49 13.30
CA LEU A 62 12.02 2.75 12.86
C LEU A 62 11.30 3.66 13.86
N GLU A 63 10.82 4.80 13.37
CA GLU A 63 9.85 5.65 14.05
C GLU A 63 8.49 5.51 13.36
N ILE A 64 7.42 5.34 14.14
CA ILE A 64 6.06 5.27 13.64
C ILE A 64 5.31 6.50 14.16
N ARG A 65 4.71 7.27 13.24
CA ARG A 65 3.83 8.40 13.58
C ARG A 65 2.48 8.25 12.92
N ARG A 66 1.44 8.70 13.62
CA ARG A 66 0.08 8.76 13.08
C ARG A 66 -0.35 10.20 12.92
N GLY A 67 -0.86 10.53 11.74
CA GLY A 67 -1.55 11.79 11.50
C GLY A 67 -3.00 11.49 11.20
N PHE A 68 -3.92 12.03 11.98
CA PHE A 68 -5.37 11.90 11.80
C PHE A 68 -6.00 13.11 11.11
N THR A 69 -5.20 14.15 10.87
CA THR A 69 -5.63 15.37 10.17
C THR A 69 -4.52 15.85 9.26
N PHE A 70 -4.89 16.66 8.26
CA PHE A 70 -3.95 17.39 7.41
C PHE A 70 -2.87 18.13 8.24
N PHE A 71 -3.26 18.87 9.28
CA PHE A 71 -2.31 19.61 10.11
C PHE A 71 -1.30 18.70 10.80
N GLN A 72 -1.74 17.54 11.33
CA GLN A 72 -0.85 16.59 11.96
C GLN A 72 0.14 15.99 10.96
N LEU A 73 -0.32 15.62 9.76
CA LEU A 73 0.57 15.15 8.69
C LEU A 73 1.62 16.21 8.33
N MET A 74 1.21 17.46 8.16
CA MET A 74 2.13 18.58 7.88
C MET A 74 3.16 18.77 9.00
N THR A 75 2.75 18.70 10.27
CA THR A 75 3.67 18.79 11.41
C THR A 75 4.63 17.60 11.46
N ILE A 76 4.17 16.40 11.10
CA ILE A 76 5.02 15.21 11.01
C ILE A 76 6.09 15.40 9.95
N LEU A 77 5.72 15.82 8.74
CA LEU A 77 6.63 16.02 7.62
C LEU A 77 7.66 17.12 7.91
N LYS A 78 7.24 18.25 8.48
CA LYS A 78 8.15 19.37 8.84
C LYS A 78 9.18 18.99 9.91
N GLY A 79 8.84 18.06 10.81
CA GLY A 79 9.73 17.59 11.87
C GLY A 79 10.53 16.34 11.51
N ALA A 80 10.45 15.85 10.28
CA ALA A 80 11.10 14.60 9.88
C ALA A 80 12.58 14.81 9.59
N HIS A 81 13.46 14.08 10.31
CA HIS A 81 14.90 14.05 10.08
C HIS A 81 15.39 12.64 9.68
N HIS A 82 14.55 11.93 8.94
CA HIS A 82 14.74 10.54 8.55
C HIS A 82 15.27 10.45 7.12
N SER A 83 16.08 9.42 6.84
CA SER A 83 16.63 9.20 5.49
C SER A 83 15.60 8.58 4.53
N LEU A 84 14.61 7.88 5.07
CA LEU A 84 13.50 7.29 4.34
C LEU A 84 12.19 7.61 5.06
N ILE A 85 11.23 8.16 4.34
CA ILE A 85 9.89 8.47 4.85
C ILE A 85 8.89 7.69 4.00
N LEU A 86 8.15 6.79 4.64
CA LEU A 86 7.10 6.00 4.02
C LEU A 86 5.76 6.49 4.57
N ILE A 87 4.88 6.95 3.68
CA ILE A 87 3.54 7.42 4.02
C ILE A 87 2.53 6.44 3.43
N GLU A 88 1.70 5.85 4.27
CA GLU A 88 0.48 5.17 3.82
C GLU A 88 -0.62 6.21 3.61
N HIS A 89 -1.08 6.31 2.36
CA HIS A 89 -2.17 7.20 1.97
C HIS A 89 -3.48 6.79 2.64
N ASP A 90 -4.16 7.76 3.22
CA ASP A 90 -5.48 7.61 3.81
C ASP A 90 -6.37 8.78 3.33
N PRO A 91 -7.31 8.54 2.40
CA PRO A 91 -8.21 9.56 1.87
C PRO A 91 -9.00 10.31 2.94
N LEU A 92 -9.30 9.66 4.07
CA LEU A 92 -10.08 10.24 5.16
C LEU A 92 -9.41 11.47 5.79
N LEU A 93 -8.09 11.63 5.61
CA LEU A 93 -7.35 12.80 6.10
C LEU A 93 -7.73 14.10 5.39
N TYR A 94 -8.35 14.01 4.22
CA TYR A 94 -8.57 15.13 3.31
C TYR A 94 -10.04 15.48 3.11
N GLU A 95 -11.00 14.71 3.66
CA GLU A 95 -12.44 14.92 3.45
C GLU A 95 -12.89 16.35 3.83
N ASP A 96 -12.42 16.86 4.97
CA ASP A 96 -12.72 18.21 5.45
C ASP A 96 -11.71 19.27 4.98
N ALA A 97 -10.72 18.89 4.18
CA ALA A 97 -9.57 19.73 3.85
C ALA A 97 -9.07 19.51 2.40
N ARG A 98 -9.99 19.22 1.47
CA ARG A 98 -9.65 18.88 0.08
C ARG A 98 -8.78 19.92 -0.61
N GLU A 99 -9.11 21.19 -0.41
CA GLU A 99 -8.36 22.34 -0.95
C GLU A 99 -6.91 22.40 -0.45
N MET A 100 -6.61 21.68 0.64
CA MET A 100 -5.29 21.69 1.26
C MET A 100 -4.35 20.60 0.73
N THR A 101 -4.83 19.71 -0.14
CA THR A 101 -4.05 18.56 -0.66
C THR A 101 -2.77 19.01 -1.39
N GLU A 102 -2.83 20.14 -2.09
CA GLU A 102 -1.67 20.76 -2.77
C GLU A 102 -0.54 21.10 -1.77
N TYR A 103 -0.88 21.62 -0.58
CA TYR A 103 0.12 21.91 0.45
C TYR A 103 0.78 20.64 1.00
N VAL A 104 0.06 19.51 1.07
CA VAL A 104 0.69 18.23 1.42
C VAL A 104 1.64 17.78 0.31
N SER A 105 1.22 17.88 -0.95
CA SER A 105 2.07 17.56 -2.09
C SER A 105 3.40 18.34 -2.02
N HIS A 106 3.33 19.65 -1.77
CA HIS A 106 4.53 20.48 -1.57
C HIS A 106 5.35 20.07 -0.34
N ALA A 107 4.71 19.73 0.79
CA ALA A 107 5.42 19.26 1.97
C ALA A 107 6.15 17.93 1.73
N LEU A 108 5.59 17.03 0.92
CA LEU A 108 6.24 15.79 0.48
C LEU A 108 7.47 16.10 -0.39
N CYS A 109 7.36 17.05 -1.32
CA CYS A 109 8.51 17.53 -2.11
C CYS A 109 9.59 18.18 -1.24
N ASP A 110 9.19 18.98 -0.25
CA ASP A 110 10.13 19.61 0.68
C ASP A 110 10.87 18.56 1.52
N ALA A 111 10.15 17.57 2.06
CA ALA A 111 10.76 16.44 2.77
C ALA A 111 11.70 15.64 1.84
N ALA A 112 11.34 15.50 0.57
CA ALA A 112 12.15 14.84 -0.43
C ALA A 112 13.42 15.61 -0.81
N LYS A 113 13.66 16.84 -0.34
CA LYS A 113 14.97 17.50 -0.52
C LYS A 113 16.07 16.83 0.31
N GLU A 114 15.71 16.20 1.42
CA GLU A 114 16.66 15.57 2.35
C GLU A 114 16.45 14.06 2.54
N ALA A 115 15.28 13.53 2.15
CA ALA A 115 14.93 12.12 2.32
C ALA A 115 14.53 11.45 0.99
N ALA A 116 14.56 10.12 0.97
CA ALA A 116 13.73 9.38 0.02
C ALA A 116 12.30 9.33 0.58
N VAL A 117 11.33 9.86 -0.16
CA VAL A 117 9.91 9.87 0.24
C VAL A 117 9.15 8.87 -0.64
N LEU A 118 8.37 8.00 0.00
CA LEU A 118 7.48 7.07 -0.67
C LEU A 118 6.04 7.24 -0.15
N LEU A 119 5.16 7.77 -1.00
CA LEU A 119 3.72 7.72 -0.78
C LEU A 119 3.18 6.41 -1.35
N TYR A 120 2.58 5.58 -0.51
CA TYR A 120 1.97 4.31 -0.89
C TYR A 120 0.45 4.38 -0.78
N ALA A 121 -0.26 3.92 -1.81
CA ALA A 121 -1.70 3.70 -1.77
C ALA A 121 -2.07 2.31 -2.30
N GLN A 122 -3.15 1.73 -1.77
CA GLN A 122 -3.69 0.46 -2.28
C GLN A 122 -4.44 0.62 -3.61
N GLY A 123 -4.96 1.83 -3.86
CA GLY A 123 -5.72 2.18 -5.05
C GLY A 123 -5.53 3.65 -5.40
N ILE A 124 -6.16 4.07 -6.50
CA ILE A 124 -6.16 5.45 -6.95
C ILE A 124 -7.48 6.08 -6.51
N ASP A 125 -7.39 7.26 -5.91
CA ASP A 125 -8.51 8.14 -5.59
C ASP A 125 -8.12 9.58 -5.94
N PRO A 126 -9.08 10.53 -5.99
CA PRO A 126 -8.80 11.90 -6.39
C PRO A 126 -7.72 12.60 -5.53
N PHE A 127 -7.66 12.31 -4.23
CA PHE A 127 -6.63 12.92 -3.36
C PHE A 127 -5.25 12.36 -3.67
N PHE A 128 -5.14 11.06 -3.94
CA PHE A 128 -3.89 10.49 -4.40
C PHE A 128 -3.43 11.14 -5.71
N GLU A 129 -4.33 11.32 -6.68
CA GLU A 129 -4.01 11.99 -7.96
C GLU A 129 -3.51 13.42 -7.77
N ASP A 130 -4.09 14.17 -6.84
CA ASP A 130 -3.67 15.52 -6.48
C ASP A 130 -2.29 15.51 -5.80
N LEU A 131 -2.05 14.58 -4.87
CA LEU A 131 -0.78 14.47 -4.15
C LEU A 131 0.40 14.15 -5.07
N VAL A 132 0.20 13.31 -6.08
CA VAL A 132 1.29 12.83 -6.95
C VAL A 132 1.65 13.78 -8.09
N GLN A 133 0.95 14.90 -8.26
CA GLN A 133 1.25 15.88 -9.32
C GLN A 133 2.70 16.38 -9.26
N ASN A 134 3.26 16.51 -8.05
CA ASN A 134 4.64 16.95 -7.83
C ASN A 134 5.62 15.79 -7.57
N ALA A 135 5.21 14.54 -7.77
CA ALA A 135 6.09 13.38 -7.58
C ALA A 135 7.11 13.26 -8.71
N ASP A 136 8.36 12.97 -8.37
CA ASP A 136 9.42 12.69 -9.34
C ASP A 136 9.12 11.42 -10.15
N ARG A 137 8.49 10.43 -9.50
CA ARG A 137 8.17 9.13 -10.08
C ARG A 137 6.89 8.57 -9.50
N VAL A 138 6.05 8.02 -10.37
CA VAL A 138 4.82 7.32 -9.97
C VAL A 138 4.81 5.93 -10.56
N PHE A 139 4.60 4.93 -9.71
CA PHE A 139 4.56 3.52 -10.08
C PHE A 139 3.15 2.97 -9.89
N TYR A 140 2.64 2.28 -10.90
CA TYR A 140 1.31 1.68 -10.88
C TYR A 140 1.40 0.16 -11.05
N PHE A 141 1.07 -0.58 -10.00
CA PHE A 141 0.93 -2.02 -10.03
C PHE A 141 -0.54 -2.39 -9.88
N LYS A 142 -1.09 -3.03 -10.90
CA LYS A 142 -2.44 -3.57 -10.85
C LYS A 142 -2.40 -4.98 -10.26
N GLU A 143 -3.38 -5.30 -9.42
CA GLU A 143 -3.66 -6.69 -9.11
C GLU A 143 -4.07 -7.39 -10.41
N ALA A 144 -3.44 -8.51 -10.75
CA ALA A 144 -3.90 -9.32 -11.87
C ALA A 144 -5.38 -9.67 -11.65
N PRO A 145 -6.23 -9.70 -12.68
CA PRO A 145 -7.61 -10.14 -12.52
C PRO A 145 -7.58 -11.49 -11.83
N ARG A 146 -8.12 -11.56 -10.60
CA ARG A 146 -8.32 -12.85 -9.94
C ARG A 146 -9.29 -13.59 -10.85
N GLU A 147 -8.80 -14.64 -11.53
CA GLU A 147 -9.69 -15.51 -12.28
C GLU A 147 -10.77 -15.95 -11.30
N THR A 148 -12.00 -15.51 -11.55
CA THR A 148 -13.15 -16.03 -10.83
C THR A 148 -13.11 -17.54 -11.03
N PRO A 149 -13.11 -18.36 -9.96
CA PRO A 149 -13.18 -19.80 -10.15
C PRO A 149 -14.47 -20.04 -10.92
N ARG A 150 -14.33 -20.43 -12.20
CA ARG A 150 -15.46 -20.84 -13.03
C ARG A 150 -16.16 -21.92 -12.22
N LEU A 151 -17.34 -21.60 -11.70
CA LEU A 151 -18.24 -22.60 -11.13
C LEU A 151 -18.43 -23.64 -12.23
N ALA A 152 -17.72 -24.77 -12.10
CA ALA A 152 -17.91 -25.91 -12.95
C ALA A 152 -19.39 -26.28 -12.83
N ALA A 153 -20.15 -26.02 -13.90
CA ALA A 153 -21.54 -26.42 -13.99
C ALA A 153 -21.59 -27.92 -13.69
N LYS A 154 -22.16 -28.28 -12.55
CA LYS A 154 -22.40 -29.68 -12.17
C LYS A 154 -23.33 -30.28 -13.22
N ALA A 155 -22.76 -30.97 -14.20
CA ALA A 155 -23.51 -31.86 -15.06
C ALA A 155 -24.18 -32.91 -14.17
N HIS A 156 -25.51 -32.86 -14.09
CA HIS A 156 -26.31 -33.91 -13.46
C HIS A 156 -26.23 -35.16 -14.35
N PRO A 157 -25.73 -36.31 -13.86
CA PRO A 157 -25.90 -37.56 -14.57
C PRO A 157 -27.38 -37.96 -14.50
N ARG A 158 -28.00 -38.15 -15.66
CA ARG A 158 -29.33 -38.74 -15.81
C ARG A 158 -29.42 -40.04 -15.01
N ALA A 159 -30.51 -40.18 -14.27
CA ALA A 159 -30.88 -41.38 -13.53
C ALA A 159 -30.82 -42.62 -14.43
N ARG A 160 -30.03 -43.61 -14.01
CA ARG A 160 -30.09 -44.97 -14.54
C ARG A 160 -30.95 -45.76 -13.57
N GLU A 161 -32.24 -45.82 -13.88
CA GLU A 161 -33.17 -46.80 -13.32
C GLU A 161 -32.59 -48.20 -13.52
N ASN A 162 -32.24 -48.88 -12.44
CA ASN A 162 -32.19 -50.33 -12.32
C ASN A 162 -31.68 -50.72 -10.92
N GLN A 163 -32.59 -50.80 -9.94
CA GLN A 163 -32.42 -51.74 -8.83
C GLN A 163 -33.77 -52.40 -8.52
N ARG A 164 -33.82 -53.68 -8.88
CA ARG A 164 -34.79 -54.67 -8.41
C ARG A 164 -34.51 -54.94 -6.93
N THR A 165 -35.55 -55.02 -6.11
CA THR A 165 -35.50 -55.67 -4.78
C THR A 165 -36.73 -56.55 -4.59
N LEU A 166 -36.48 -57.72 -3.99
CA LEU A 166 -37.31 -58.92 -3.93
C LEU A 166 -38.53 -58.87 -2.99
N GLU A 167 -39.57 -59.56 -3.47
CA GLU A 167 -40.48 -60.55 -2.87
C GLU A 167 -41.26 -60.39 -1.55
N ALA A 168 -42.55 -60.76 -1.72
CA ALA A 168 -43.42 -61.62 -0.92
C ALA A 168 -44.09 -61.09 0.35
N TYR A 169 -45.42 -61.04 0.32
CA TYR A 169 -46.27 -61.59 1.39
C TYR A 169 -47.52 -62.26 0.77
N SER A 170 -47.81 -63.46 1.27
CA SER A 170 -49.07 -64.22 1.08
C SER A 170 -50.19 -63.66 1.94
#